data_AF-A0A1B9EJU1-F1
#
_entry.id   AF-A0A1B9EJU1-F1
#
_cell.length_a   1.000
_cell.length_b   1.000
_cell.length_c   1.000
_cell.angle_alpha   90.00
_cell.angle_beta   90.00
_cell.angle_gamma   90.00
#
_symmetry.space_group_name_H-M   'P 1'
#
loop_
_entity.id
_entity.type
_entity.pdbx_description
1 polymer ?
#
loop_
_entity_poly.entity_id
_entity_poly.type
_entity_poly.pdbx_seq_one_letter_code
_entity_poly.pdbx_strand_id
1 'polypeptide(L)'
;MARTVIDLDEDMVTEAMRIFGTKTKAKAVRLAMEDAVKRHLRQEGFDAMEAGELDFSEIVENTGPRNADGSLKRDGDRDGGRAA
;
A
#
# COMPACT_ATOMS: atom_id res chain seq x y z
N MET A 1 15.16 18.82 11.44
CA MET A 1 14.13 19.52 10.65
C MET A 1 14.75 20.78 10.08
N ALA A 2 14.63 21.00 8.77
CA ALA A 2 15.00 22.28 8.18
C ALA A 2 13.87 23.30 8.44
N ARG A 3 14.23 24.56 8.69
CA ARG A 3 13.28 25.68 8.67
C ARG A 3 13.42 26.36 7.32
N THR A 4 12.31 26.45 6.60
CA THR A 4 12.25 27.11 5.29
C THR A 4 11.22 28.21 5.38
N VAL A 5 11.52 29.36 4.79
CA VAL A 5 10.59 30.48 4.63
C VAL A 5 10.07 30.41 3.20
N ILE A 6 8.76 30.23 3.05
CA ILE A 6 8.06 30.17 1.77
C ILE A 6 6.79 31.01 1.88
N ASP A 7 6.41 31.65 0.78
CA ASP A 7 5.12 32.32 0.68
C ASP A 7 4.05 31.29 0.29
N LEU A 8 2.90 31.35 0.97
CA LEU A 8 1.77 30.46 0.76
C LEU A 8 0.49 31.28 0.73
N ASP A 9 -0.46 30.80 -0.06
CA ASP A 9 -1.81 31.34 -0.06
C ASP A 9 -2.50 31.01 1.27
N GLU A 10 -2.90 32.06 1.98
CA GLU A 10 -3.51 32.00 3.31
C GLU A 10 -4.86 31.28 3.28
N ASP A 11 -5.64 31.45 2.22
CA ASP A 11 -6.96 30.82 2.08
C ASP A 11 -6.80 29.31 1.88
N MET A 12 -5.82 28.89 1.09
CA MET A 12 -5.48 27.48 0.89
C MET A 12 -4.94 26.82 2.15
N VAL A 13 -4.11 27.52 2.93
CA VAL A 13 -3.63 27.00 4.21
C VAL A 13 -4.79 26.87 5.21
N THR A 14 -5.74 27.80 5.19
CA THR A 14 -6.93 27.76 6.05
C THR A 14 -7.83 26.57 5.69
N GLU A 15 -8.07 26.33 4.40
CA GLU A 15 -8.81 25.16 3.94
C GLU A 15 -8.09 23.85 4.30
N ALA A 16 -6.77 23.78 4.12
CA ALA A 16 -5.99 22.63 4.58
C ALA A 16 -6.10 22.42 6.09
N MET A 17 -6.07 23.49 6.89
CA MET A 17 -6.28 23.42 8.33
C MET A 17 -7.66 22.85 8.68
N ARG A 18 -8.71 23.24 7.95
CA ARG A 18 -10.07 22.72 8.11
C ARG A 18 -10.16 21.24 7.71
N ILE A 19 -9.64 20.86 6.53
CA ILE A 19 -9.67 19.49 6.00
C ILE A 19 -8.93 18.53 6.96
N PHE A 20 -7.74 18.92 7.42
CA PHE A 20 -6.93 18.09 8.30
C PHE A 20 -7.23 18.29 9.81
N GLY A 21 -8.19 19.14 10.16
CA GLY A 21 -8.58 19.41 11.55
C GLY A 21 -7.44 19.92 12.43
N THR A 22 -6.53 20.73 11.89
CA THR A 22 -5.35 21.20 12.62
C THR A 22 -5.48 22.65 13.08
N LYS A 23 -4.80 22.98 14.18
CA LYS A 23 -4.79 24.32 14.78
C LYS A 23 -3.61 25.18 14.33
N THR A 24 -2.67 24.62 13.56
CA THR A 24 -1.41 25.29 13.22
C THR A 24 -1.09 25.12 11.74
N LYS A 25 -0.76 26.23 11.07
CA LYS A 25 -0.38 26.27 9.65
C LYS A 25 0.73 25.28 9.30
N ALA A 26 1.79 25.24 10.10
CA ALA A 26 2.93 24.33 9.88
C ALA A 26 2.51 22.83 9.87
N LYS A 27 1.53 22.46 10.71
CA LYS A 27 1.02 21.09 10.75
C LYS A 27 0.12 20.79 9.54
N ALA A 28 -0.72 21.75 9.13
CA ALA A 28 -1.51 21.61 7.91
C ALA A 28 -0.63 21.42 6.67
N VAL A 29 0.42 22.25 6.53
CA VAL A 29 1.37 22.14 5.41
C VAL A 29 2.09 20.78 5.42
N ARG A 30 2.55 20.31 6.59
CA ARG A 30 3.18 19.00 6.70
C ARG A 30 2.23 17.88 6.26
N LEU A 31 0.99 17.87 6.77
CA LEU A 31 0.02 16.84 6.43
C LEU A 31 -0.39 16.88 4.95
N ALA A 32 -0.54 18.07 4.39
CA ALA A 32 -0.81 18.25 2.96
C ALA A 32 0.32 17.67 2.10
N MET A 33 1.58 17.96 2.45
CA MET A 33 2.71 17.38 1.71
C MET A 33 2.80 15.86 1.89
N GLU A 34 2.59 15.34 3.09
CA GLU A 34 2.59 13.90 3.34
C GLU A 34 1.49 13.18 2.55
N ASP A 35 0.29 13.78 2.46
CA ASP A 35 -0.80 13.20 1.67
C ASP A 35 -0.52 13.25 0.17
N ALA A 36 0.02 14.36 -0.34
CA ALA A 36 0.41 14.48 -1.75
C ALA A 36 1.48 13.45 -2.13
N VAL A 37 2.52 13.30 -1.30
CA VAL A 37 3.58 12.30 -1.52
C VAL A 37 3.04 10.89 -1.43
N LYS A 38 2.24 10.56 -0.41
CA LYS A 38 1.63 9.22 -0.27
C LYS A 38 0.66 8.91 -1.41
N ARG A 39 -0.04 9.90 -1.94
CA ARG A 39 -0.92 9.74 -3.10
C ARG A 39 -0.13 9.39 -4.36
N HIS A 40 1.00 10.05 -4.58
CA HIS A 40 1.87 9.76 -5.71
C HIS A 40 2.51 8.37 -5.58
N LEU A 41 3.07 8.04 -4.42
CA LEU A 41 3.61 6.70 -4.14
C LEU A 41 2.55 5.59 -4.25
N ARG A 42 1.29 5.87 -3.89
CA ARG A 42 0.18 4.94 -4.11
C ARG A 42 -0.05 4.71 -5.60
N GLN A 43 -0.04 5.77 -6.41
CA GLN A 43 -0.19 5.64 -7.87
C GLN A 43 0.96 4.83 -8.46
N GLU A 44 2.21 5.16 -8.13
CA GLU A 44 3.38 4.41 -8.59
C GLU A 44 3.35 2.95 -8.12
N GLY A 45 2.88 2.68 -6.91
CA GLY A 45 2.71 1.32 -6.39
C GLY A 45 1.62 0.52 -7.09
N PHE A 46 0.50 1.16 -7.46
CA PHE A 46 -0.54 0.52 -8.26
C PHE A 46 -0.09 0.31 -9.71
N ASP A 47 0.61 1.28 -10.29
CA ASP A 47 1.16 1.17 -11.65
C ASP A 47 2.23 0.06 -11.71
N ALA A 48 3.07 -0.09 -10.67
CA ALA A 48 4.04 -1.19 -10.56
C ALA A 48 3.37 -2.56 -10.33
N MET A 49 2.25 -2.60 -9.60
CA MET A 49 1.41 -3.81 -9.48
C MET A 49 0.78 -4.19 -10.83
N GLU A 50 0.25 -3.22 -11.57
CA GLU A 50 -0.37 -3.43 -12.88
C GLU A 50 0.66 -3.78 -13.96
N ALA A 51 1.88 -3.22 -13.87
CA ALA A 51 3.02 -3.55 -14.73
C ALA A 51 3.63 -4.94 -14.45
N GLY A 52 3.20 -5.63 -13.40
CA GLY A 52 3.68 -6.98 -13.07
C GLY A 52 5.10 -7.02 -12.48
N GLU A 53 5.60 -5.91 -11.94
CA GLU A 53 6.93 -5.82 -11.33
C GLU A 53 6.99 -6.37 -9.89
N LEU A 54 5.84 -6.69 -9.31
CA LEU A 54 5.77 -7.41 -8.04
C LEU A 54 5.65 -8.91 -8.31
N ASP A 55 6.74 -9.64 -8.06
CA ASP A 55 6.77 -11.09 -8.14
C ASP A 55 6.09 -11.72 -6.91
N PHE A 56 4.82 -12.06 -7.05
CA PHE A 56 4.05 -12.76 -6.02
C PHE A 56 4.18 -14.29 -6.08
N SER A 57 5.07 -14.84 -6.93
CA SER A 57 5.21 -16.28 -7.10
C SER A 57 5.54 -16.99 -5.78
N GLU A 58 6.39 -16.40 -4.95
CA GLU A 58 6.76 -16.94 -3.62
C GLU A 58 5.57 -16.98 -2.64
N ILE A 59 4.70 -15.96 -2.68
CA ILE A 59 3.52 -15.90 -1.82
C ILE A 59 2.47 -16.92 -2.27
N VAL A 60 2.25 -17.04 -3.59
CA VAL A 60 1.32 -18.02 -4.17
C VAL A 60 1.78 -19.45 -3.87
N GLU A 61 3.08 -19.74 -3.96
CA GLU A 61 3.62 -21.06 -3.65
C GLU A 61 3.37 -21.46 -2.19
N ASN A 62 3.44 -20.49 -1.26
CA ASN A 62 3.31 -20.75 0.18
C ASN A 62 1.87 -20.66 0.74
N THR A 63 0.93 -20.08 -0.01
CA THR A 63 -0.45 -19.82 0.46
C THR A 63 -1.55 -20.51 -0.37
N GLY A 64 -1.18 -21.41 -1.28
CA GLY A 64 -2.12 -22.18 -2.08
C GLY A 64 -3.04 -23.14 -1.28
N PRO A 65 -4.04 -23.76 -1.95
CA PRO A 65 -4.97 -24.70 -1.35
C PRO A 65 -4.26 -25.80 -0.57
N ARG A 66 -4.75 -26.13 0.62
CA ARG A 66 -4.14 -27.14 1.50
C ARG A 66 -4.92 -28.45 1.46
N ASN A 67 -4.20 -29.54 1.61
CA ASN A 67 -4.77 -30.85 1.90
C ASN A 67 -5.31 -30.88 3.34
N ALA A 68 -6.08 -31.91 3.69
CA ALA A 68 -6.69 -32.03 5.02
C ALA A 68 -5.65 -32.16 6.17
N ASP A 69 -4.41 -32.52 5.85
CA ASP A 69 -3.27 -32.60 6.77
C ASP A 69 -2.51 -31.27 6.91
N GLY A 70 -2.93 -30.21 6.21
CA GLY A 70 -2.30 -28.89 6.23
C GLY A 70 -1.13 -28.71 5.26
N SER A 71 -0.75 -29.75 4.50
CA SER A 71 0.27 -29.63 3.45
C SER A 71 -0.26 -28.85 2.23
N LEU A 72 0.64 -28.19 1.49
CA LEU A 72 0.29 -27.45 0.26
C LEU A 72 -0.03 -28.43 -0.88
N LYS A 73 -1.18 -28.26 -1.53
CA LYS A 73 -1.60 -29.08 -2.66
C LYS A 73 -0.83 -28.67 -3.91
N ARG A 74 0.13 -29.50 -4.34
CA ARG A 74 0.90 -29.28 -5.57
C ARG A 74 0.24 -30.02 -6.75
N ASP A 75 0.27 -29.41 -7.94
CA ASP A 75 -0.24 -30.02 -9.18
C ASP A 75 0.59 -31.27 -9.54
N GLY A 76 0.21 -32.39 -8.92
CA GLY A 76 0.97 -33.64 -8.95
C GLY A 76 0.51 -34.66 -7.90
N ASP A 77 -0.16 -34.21 -6.84
CA ASP A 77 -0.85 -35.08 -5.87
C ASP A 77 -2.12 -35.69 -6.50
N ARG A 78 -1.93 -36.64 -7.40
CA ARG A 78 -2.99 -37.57 -7.78
C ARG A 78 -3.33 -38.40 -6.56
N ASP A 79 -4.56 -38.20 -6.08
CA ASP A 79 -5.29 -39.03 -5.13
C ASP A 79 -4.86 -40.50 -5.26
N GLY A 80 -3.97 -40.93 -4.35
CA GLY A 80 -3.56 -42.31 -4.19
C GLY A 80 -4.68 -43.11 -3.53
N GLY A 81 -5.84 -43.16 -4.19
CA GLY A 81 -6.94 -44.07 -3.85
C GLY A 81 -6.47 -45.50 -4.04
N ARG A 82 -5.89 -46.10 -3.00
CA ARG A 82 -5.62 -47.53 -2.96
C ARG A 82 -6.81 -48.21 -2.29
N ALA A 83 -7.71 -48.70 -3.13
CA ALA A 83 -8.67 -49.72 -2.76
C ALA A 83 -7.94 -50.92 -2.14
N ALA A 84 -8.42 -51.39 -1.00
CA ALA A 84 -8.20 -52.72 -0.45
C ALA A 84 -9.51 -53.18 0.20
#